data_AF-A0A843EYX5-F1
#
_entry.id   AF-A0A843EYX5-F1
#
_cell.length_a   1.000
_cell.length_b   1.000
_cell.length_c   1.000
_cell.angle_alpha   90.00
_cell.angle_beta   90.00
_cell.angle_gamma   90.00
#
_symmetry.space_group_name_H-M   'P 1'
#
loop_
_entity.id
_entity.type
_entity.pdbx_description
1 polymer ?
#
loop_
_entity_poly.entity_id
_entity_poly.type
_entity_poly.pdbx_seq_one_letter_code
_entity_poly.pdbx_strand_id
1 'polypeptide(L)'
;MNIVRKVHKENANIPPVTNSNYLSERIGFWALVKEQNSLNNTVTVISDTGFEYSNIPVVSSEWVTVDDNKDYIPSTRNLPPPNSRVFVLTPTYSASGAFVLCSGFSRGDENIRKLWAQSDSEMNDKNNCRETKTQGGWDLKEEYANGNYSAESNDGNIKFNVNTTKDDNKSQPKEVSITAWENKIVINEDGITITDKNNNQVVMTNSDIQIYSDSSAKIKIGNSVDTLKGILSDLITTLDTFQTTGSPASHTAVPGQFTSLSAKINQILE
;
A
#
# COMPACT_ATOMS: atom_id res chain seq x y z
N MET A 1 14.98 17.43 35.33
CA MET A 1 15.63 16.55 36.33
C MET A 1 17.13 16.60 36.05
N ASN A 2 17.90 17.31 36.88
CA ASN A 2 19.34 17.52 36.66
C ASN A 2 20.14 16.38 37.29
N ILE A 3 20.99 15.73 36.50
CA ILE A 3 21.98 14.78 37.02
C ILE A 3 23.30 15.53 37.16
N VAL A 4 23.72 15.78 38.40
CA VAL A 4 25.02 16.36 38.75
C VAL A 4 26.02 15.21 38.93
N ARG A 5 27.08 15.21 38.13
CA ARG A 5 28.20 14.28 38.31
C ARG A 5 29.16 14.84 39.37
N LYS A 6 29.19 14.25 40.58
CA LYS A 6 30.27 14.51 41.54
C LYS A 6 31.49 13.71 41.11
N VAL A 7 32.59 14.39 40.77
CA VAL A 7 33.90 13.76 40.60
C VAL A 7 34.58 13.73 41.96
N HIS A 8 34.84 12.53 42.48
CA HIS A 8 35.72 12.34 43.63
C HIS A 8 37.17 12.38 43.13
N LYS A 9 37.97 13.34 43.61
CA LYS A 9 39.42 13.34 43.45
C LYS A 9 40.02 12.60 44.64
N GLU A 10 40.66 11.46 44.39
CA GLU A 10 41.75 10.97 45.24
C GLU A 10 42.87 10.43 44.37
N ASN A 11 44.10 10.82 44.72
CA ASN A 11 45.34 10.35 44.11
C ASN A 11 45.53 8.86 44.43
N ALA A 12 45.70 8.03 43.41
CA ALA A 12 46.30 6.71 43.54
C ALA A 12 46.96 6.30 42.22
N ASN A 13 48.16 5.72 42.32
CA ASN A 13 48.97 5.11 41.27
C ASN A 13 48.21 4.78 39.97
N ILE A 14 48.60 5.43 38.87
CA ILE A 14 48.08 5.13 37.53
C ILE A 14 48.51 3.68 37.22
N PRO A 15 47.58 2.70 37.15
CA PRO A 15 47.92 1.38 36.67
C PRO A 15 48.34 1.49 35.20
N PRO A 16 49.17 0.57 34.68
CA PRO A 16 49.43 0.54 33.24
C PRO A 16 48.10 0.53 32.50
N VAL A 17 47.98 1.30 31.42
CA VAL A 17 46.79 1.31 30.56
C VAL A 17 46.53 -0.13 30.14
N THR A 18 45.64 -0.80 30.85
CA THR A 18 45.09 -2.07 30.42
C THR A 18 44.33 -1.73 29.17
N ASN A 19 44.65 -2.42 28.06
CA ASN A 19 43.78 -2.49 26.90
C ASN A 19 42.48 -3.18 27.36
N SER A 20 41.64 -2.44 28.07
CA SER A 20 40.29 -2.86 28.39
C SER A 20 39.58 -2.96 27.06
N ASN A 21 39.28 -4.19 26.65
CA ASN A 21 38.38 -4.40 25.54
C ASN A 21 37.07 -3.68 25.93
N TYR A 22 36.68 -2.64 25.20
CA TYR A 22 35.52 -1.80 25.53
C TYR A 22 34.22 -2.62 25.74
N LEU A 23 34.22 -3.85 25.21
CA LEU A 23 33.14 -4.83 25.31
C LEU A 23 33.21 -5.75 26.54
N SER A 24 34.32 -5.78 27.31
CA SER A 24 34.60 -6.81 28.32
C SER A 24 33.63 -6.86 29.50
N GLU A 25 32.70 -5.92 29.60
CA GLU A 25 31.66 -5.87 30.64
C GLU A 25 30.32 -5.34 30.10
N ARG A 26 30.17 -5.21 28.77
CA ARG A 26 28.98 -4.64 28.14
C ARG A 26 28.17 -5.72 27.45
N ILE A 27 26.87 -5.75 27.75
CA ILE A 27 25.88 -6.62 27.10
C ILE A 27 25.59 -6.14 25.66
N GLY A 28 25.90 -4.87 25.35
CA GLY A 28 25.77 -4.31 24.01
C GLY A 28 26.06 -2.81 23.97
N PHE A 29 25.92 -2.19 22.79
CA PHE A 29 26.14 -0.77 22.57
C PHE A 29 25.27 -0.21 21.45
N TRP A 30 25.04 1.11 21.47
CA TRP A 30 24.40 1.82 20.37
C TRP A 30 25.44 2.17 19.31
N ALA A 31 25.06 2.01 18.05
CA ALA A 31 25.91 2.31 16.91
C ALA A 31 25.10 2.88 15.74
N LEU A 32 25.79 3.48 14.77
CA LEU A 32 25.22 3.92 13.50
C LEU A 32 25.63 2.94 12.40
N VAL A 33 24.68 2.54 11.56
CA VAL A 33 24.96 1.73 10.37
C VAL A 33 25.72 2.57 9.36
N LYS A 34 26.91 2.10 8.96
CA LYS A 34 27.72 2.71 7.91
C LYS A 34 27.36 2.10 6.56
N GLU A 35 27.38 0.77 6.49
CA GLU A 35 27.23 0.01 5.25
C GLU A 35 26.46 -1.29 5.49
N GLN A 36 25.83 -1.80 4.43
CA GLN A 36 25.08 -3.05 4.43
C GLN A 36 25.78 -4.08 3.54
N ASN A 37 25.77 -5.35 3.96
CA ASN A 37 26.22 -6.46 3.15
C ASN A 37 25.09 -7.49 3.00
N SER A 38 24.54 -7.53 1.79
CA SER A 38 23.42 -8.40 1.41
C SER A 38 23.79 -9.86 1.30
N LEU A 39 25.06 -10.17 1.00
CA LEU A 39 25.53 -11.53 0.73
C LEU A 39 25.49 -12.40 1.99
N ASN A 40 25.77 -11.82 3.14
CA ASN A 40 25.85 -12.51 4.43
C ASN A 40 24.85 -11.97 5.48
N ASN A 41 23.92 -11.09 5.07
CA ASN A 41 22.97 -10.43 5.95
C ASN A 41 23.63 -9.74 7.17
N THR A 42 24.70 -8.99 6.90
CA THR A 42 25.45 -8.25 7.92
C THR A 42 25.47 -6.75 7.64
N VAL A 43 25.89 -5.98 8.65
CA VAL A 43 26.15 -4.55 8.54
C VAL A 43 27.50 -4.18 9.13
N THR A 44 28.08 -3.10 8.63
CA THR A 44 29.18 -2.39 9.30
C THR A 44 28.60 -1.26 10.12
N VAL A 45 29.02 -1.14 11.37
CA VAL A 45 28.51 -0.14 12.31
C VAL A 45 29.64 0.64 12.97
N ILE A 46 29.36 1.89 13.33
CA ILE A 46 30.28 2.76 14.09
C ILE A 46 29.67 2.99 15.47
N SER A 47 30.36 2.57 16.54
CA SER A 47 29.89 2.78 17.91
C SER A 47 29.88 4.26 18.29
N ASP A 48 29.16 4.58 19.37
CA ASP A 48 29.22 5.89 20.03
C ASP A 48 30.63 6.33 20.45
N THR A 49 31.53 5.38 20.65
CA THR A 49 32.96 5.60 20.94
C THR A 49 33.86 5.73 19.73
N GLY A 50 33.32 5.62 18.52
CA GLY A 50 34.05 5.78 17.27
C GLY A 50 34.78 4.53 16.78
N PHE A 51 34.53 3.36 17.38
CA PHE A 51 35.05 2.09 16.86
C PHE A 51 34.16 1.57 15.74
N GLU A 52 34.80 1.09 14.66
CA GLU A 52 34.13 0.45 13.55
C GLU A 52 34.10 -1.07 13.74
N TYR A 53 32.91 -1.66 13.59
CA TYR A 53 32.68 -3.10 13.66
C TYR A 53 32.07 -3.55 12.35
N SER A 54 32.81 -4.33 11.56
CA SER A 54 32.37 -4.83 10.26
C SER A 54 31.75 -6.21 10.36
N ASN A 55 30.88 -6.54 9.40
CA ASN A 55 30.25 -7.86 9.26
C ASN A 55 29.46 -8.32 10.51
N ILE A 56 28.80 -7.40 11.20
CA ILE A 56 27.92 -7.75 12.32
C ILE A 56 26.59 -8.28 11.77
N PRO A 57 26.20 -9.54 12.05
CA PRO A 57 24.92 -10.10 11.60
C PRO A 57 23.72 -9.30 12.09
N VAL A 58 22.65 -9.30 11.32
CA VAL A 58 21.36 -8.72 11.70
C VAL A 58 20.40 -9.83 12.11
N VAL A 59 19.71 -9.64 13.25
CA VAL A 59 18.71 -10.60 13.73
C VAL A 59 17.56 -10.74 12.72
N SER A 60 17.08 -11.96 12.54
CA SER A 60 15.83 -12.22 11.81
C SER A 60 14.63 -12.15 12.76
N SER A 61 13.48 -11.70 12.26
CA SER A 61 12.22 -11.76 13.00
C SER A 61 11.60 -13.16 13.02
N GLU A 62 12.09 -14.07 12.16
CA GLU A 62 11.62 -15.46 12.03
C GLU A 62 12.77 -16.47 12.22
N TRP A 63 12.41 -17.73 12.50
CA TRP A 63 13.35 -18.81 12.80
C TRP A 63 14.23 -19.19 11.62
N VAL A 64 15.53 -18.90 11.70
CA VAL A 64 16.53 -19.35 10.73
C VAL A 64 16.69 -20.87 10.84
N THR A 65 16.26 -21.63 9.82
CA THR A 65 16.51 -23.08 9.74
C THR A 65 17.49 -23.42 8.62
N VAL A 66 18.28 -24.47 8.82
CA VAL A 66 19.13 -25.09 7.80
C VAL A 66 18.44 -26.38 7.36
N ASP A 67 18.07 -26.48 6.08
CA ASP A 67 17.63 -27.74 5.45
C ASP A 67 18.79 -28.23 4.58
N ASP A 68 19.21 -29.47 4.77
CA ASP A 68 20.42 -30.06 4.18
C ASP A 68 20.36 -30.14 2.63
N ASN A 69 19.22 -29.83 2.00
CA ASN A 69 18.98 -30.05 0.57
C ASN A 69 18.32 -28.90 -0.23
N LYS A 70 18.20 -27.66 0.29
CA LYS A 70 17.59 -26.54 -0.46
C LYS A 70 18.30 -25.19 -0.30
N ASP A 71 18.35 -24.44 -1.40
CA ASP A 71 18.98 -23.11 -1.55
C ASP A 71 18.25 -21.94 -0.84
N TYR A 72 17.34 -22.14 0.11
CA TYR A 72 16.79 -21.02 0.92
C TYR A 72 16.32 -21.42 2.33
N ILE A 73 16.42 -20.43 3.22
CA ILE A 73 16.19 -20.42 4.67
C ILE A 73 14.80 -19.79 4.95
N PRO A 74 13.88 -20.38 5.75
CA PRO A 74 12.74 -19.63 6.27
C PRO A 74 13.29 -18.59 7.25
N SER A 75 13.26 -17.32 6.91
CA SER A 75 13.77 -16.23 7.74
C SER A 75 13.45 -14.89 7.07
N THR A 76 13.26 -13.84 7.87
CA THR A 76 13.06 -12.49 7.34
C THR A 76 14.41 -11.78 7.21
N ARG A 77 14.68 -11.26 6.01
CA ARG A 77 15.84 -10.41 5.76
C ARG A 77 15.42 -8.94 5.78
N ASN A 78 15.81 -8.22 6.84
CA ASN A 78 15.53 -6.80 6.99
C ASN A 78 16.78 -6.04 7.44
N LEU A 79 17.63 -5.65 6.47
CA LEU A 79 18.85 -4.91 6.76
C LEU A 79 18.52 -3.45 7.09
N PRO A 80 18.99 -2.91 8.24
CA PRO A 80 18.75 -1.53 8.62
C PRO A 80 19.48 -0.60 7.65
N PRO A 81 18.84 0.46 7.11
CA PRO A 81 19.44 1.35 6.13
C PRO A 81 20.69 2.07 6.68
N PRO A 82 21.62 2.51 5.82
CA PRO A 82 22.73 3.38 6.24
C PRO A 82 22.23 4.56 7.07
N ASN A 83 23.04 5.00 8.03
CA ASN A 83 22.73 6.03 9.02
C ASN A 83 21.62 5.67 10.03
N SER A 84 21.13 4.42 10.03
CA SER A 84 20.21 3.96 11.08
C SER A 84 20.92 3.78 12.41
N ARG A 85 20.28 4.23 13.49
CA ARG A 85 20.73 3.96 14.85
C ARG A 85 20.28 2.57 15.29
N VAL A 86 21.24 1.69 15.55
CA VAL A 86 20.99 0.29 15.93
C VAL A 86 21.59 -0.03 17.28
N PHE A 87 21.00 -1.00 17.98
CA PHE A 87 21.59 -1.62 19.16
C PHE A 87 22.27 -2.93 18.77
N VAL A 88 23.56 -3.00 19.05
CA VAL A 88 24.38 -4.20 18.86
C VAL A 88 24.45 -4.94 20.19
N LEU A 89 23.92 -6.17 20.24
CA LEU A 89 24.01 -7.04 21.40
C LEU A 89 25.29 -7.87 21.30
N THR A 90 26.03 -7.98 22.41
CA THR A 90 27.28 -8.74 22.55
C THR A 90 27.14 -9.77 23.68
N PRO A 91 26.37 -10.85 23.48
CA PRO A 91 26.08 -11.82 24.55
C PRO A 91 27.32 -12.57 25.05
N THR A 92 28.35 -12.71 24.21
CA THR A 92 29.63 -13.33 24.56
C THR A 92 30.68 -12.32 25.05
N TYR A 93 30.29 -11.07 25.31
CA TYR A 93 31.19 -9.95 25.65
C TYR A 93 32.31 -9.73 24.61
N SER A 94 32.06 -10.15 23.36
CA SER A 94 33.00 -10.05 22.24
C SER A 94 32.27 -9.66 20.96
N ALA A 95 32.99 -9.03 20.03
CA ALA A 95 32.45 -8.67 18.72
C ALA A 95 32.10 -9.91 17.87
N SER A 96 32.78 -11.05 18.09
CA SER A 96 32.57 -12.28 17.31
C SER A 96 31.21 -12.93 17.53
N GLY A 97 30.60 -12.73 18.70
CA GLY A 97 29.24 -13.19 18.99
C GLY A 97 28.19 -12.09 18.88
N ALA A 98 28.55 -10.93 18.33
CA ALA A 98 27.67 -9.77 18.30
C ALA A 98 26.66 -9.86 17.17
N PHE A 99 25.49 -9.26 17.37
CA PHE A 99 24.51 -9.08 16.30
C PHE A 99 23.66 -7.83 16.55
N VAL A 100 23.12 -7.26 15.47
CA VAL A 100 22.15 -6.16 15.54
C VAL A 100 20.81 -6.72 15.98
N LEU A 101 20.33 -6.25 17.13
CA LEU A 101 19.07 -6.69 17.72
C LEU A 101 17.88 -5.84 17.25
N CYS A 102 18.02 -4.52 17.28
CA CYS A 102 16.92 -3.60 16.96
C CYS A 102 17.43 -2.20 16.60
N SER A 103 16.49 -1.35 16.18
CA SER A 103 16.66 0.10 16.07
C SER A 103 15.84 0.79 17.16
N GLY A 104 16.26 1.99 17.56
CA GLY A 104 15.60 2.73 18.64
C GLY A 104 15.46 4.21 18.32
N PHE A 105 14.27 4.75 18.57
CA PHE A 105 14.05 6.20 18.52
C PHE A 105 14.83 6.91 19.63
N SER A 106 15.48 8.03 19.29
CA SER A 106 16.13 8.86 20.29
C SER A 106 15.17 9.91 20.84
N ARG A 107 15.00 9.96 22.17
CA ARG A 107 14.20 11.03 22.82
C ARG A 107 14.78 12.43 22.63
N GLY A 108 16.08 12.53 22.31
CA GLY A 108 16.76 13.82 22.11
C GLY A 108 16.67 14.37 20.70
N ASP A 109 16.17 13.59 19.73
CA ASP A 109 16.08 14.02 18.33
C ASP A 109 14.74 14.72 18.09
N GLU A 110 14.78 16.03 17.87
CA GLU A 110 13.60 16.86 17.64
C GLU A 110 12.82 16.46 16.38
N ASN A 111 13.49 15.92 15.35
CA ASN A 111 12.81 15.47 14.14
C ASN A 111 12.05 14.17 14.39
N ILE A 112 12.63 13.25 15.16
CA ILE A 112 11.95 12.02 15.59
C ILE A 112 10.78 12.35 16.53
N ARG A 113 10.93 13.35 17.41
CA ARG A 113 9.84 13.77 18.31
C ARG A 113 8.60 14.24 17.56
N LYS A 114 8.72 14.81 16.36
CA LYS A 114 7.58 15.17 15.50
C LYS A 114 6.77 13.97 15.04
N LEU A 115 7.36 12.77 15.04
CA LEU A 115 6.66 11.52 14.70
C LEU A 115 5.82 10.97 15.86
N TRP A 116 6.05 11.45 17.09
CA TRP A 116 5.29 11.05 18.27
C TRP A 116 4.00 11.86 18.37
N ALA A 117 3.08 11.40 19.23
CA ALA A 117 1.89 12.17 19.55
C ALA A 117 2.28 13.53 20.15
N GLN A 118 1.72 14.61 19.61
CA GLN A 118 1.91 15.98 20.10
C GLN A 118 0.76 16.43 21.02
N SER A 119 -0.30 15.65 21.13
CA SER A 119 -1.45 15.90 22.00
C SER A 119 -2.03 14.61 22.58
N ASP A 120 -2.86 14.73 23.63
CA ASP A 120 -3.55 13.59 24.23
C ASP A 120 -4.52 12.89 23.25
N SER A 121 -5.12 13.66 22.33
CA SER A 121 -5.98 13.11 21.28
C SER A 121 -5.18 12.26 20.30
N GLU A 122 -4.05 12.80 19.80
CA GLU A 122 -3.16 12.06 18.89
C GLU A 122 -2.54 10.84 19.58
N MET A 123 -2.31 10.91 20.90
CA MET A 123 -1.79 9.79 21.67
C MET A 123 -2.77 8.62 21.67
N ASN A 124 -4.06 8.87 21.86
CA ASN A 124 -5.08 7.82 21.78
C ASN A 124 -5.14 7.19 20.39
N ASP A 125 -5.08 8.02 19.34
CA ASP A 125 -5.09 7.52 17.96
C ASP A 125 -3.85 6.65 17.66
N LYS A 126 -2.66 7.13 18.02
CA LYS A 126 -1.39 6.40 17.82
C LYS A 126 -1.29 5.14 18.68
N ASN A 127 -1.89 5.12 19.87
CA ASN A 127 -1.95 3.91 20.71
C ASN A 127 -2.82 2.82 20.10
N ASN A 128 -3.82 3.21 19.31
CA ASN A 128 -4.79 2.29 18.70
C ASN A 128 -4.39 1.83 17.28
N CYS A 129 -3.21 2.24 16.79
CA CYS A 129 -2.75 1.84 15.47
C CYS A 129 -1.26 1.45 15.44
N ARG A 130 -0.93 0.59 14.47
CA ARG A 130 0.44 0.34 14.02
C ARG A 130 0.70 1.21 12.80
N GLU A 131 1.75 2.02 12.87
CA GLU A 131 2.24 2.81 11.74
C GLU A 131 3.59 2.25 11.27
N THR A 132 3.79 2.17 9.96
CA THR A 132 5.08 1.78 9.36
C THR A 132 5.37 2.67 8.17
N LYS A 133 6.53 3.34 8.20
CA LYS A 133 7.08 4.02 7.02
C LYS A 133 8.12 3.11 6.36
N THR A 134 7.90 2.75 5.11
CA THR A 134 8.86 1.93 4.35
C THR A 134 10.01 2.79 3.81
N GLN A 135 11.13 2.17 3.42
CA GLN A 135 12.23 2.89 2.77
C GLN A 135 11.84 3.52 1.42
N GLY A 136 10.82 2.98 0.76
CA GLY A 136 10.23 3.56 -0.45
C GLY A 136 9.28 4.74 -0.18
N GLY A 137 9.16 5.17 1.09
CA GLY A 137 8.29 6.27 1.50
C GLY A 137 6.81 5.91 1.56
N TRP A 138 6.46 4.62 1.60
CA TRP A 138 5.08 4.22 1.83
C TRP A 138 4.70 4.37 3.29
N ASP A 139 3.53 4.95 3.53
CA ASP A 139 2.90 5.06 4.83
C ASP A 139 1.85 3.95 4.98
N LEU A 140 2.13 2.99 5.86
CA LEU A 140 1.24 1.87 6.18
C LEU A 140 0.63 2.08 7.55
N LYS A 141 -0.69 1.94 7.68
CA LYS A 141 -1.42 2.05 8.94
C LYS A 141 -2.35 0.87 9.12
N GLU A 142 -2.32 0.25 10.30
CA GLU A 142 -3.23 -0.81 10.72
C GLU A 142 -3.88 -0.40 12.04
N GLU A 143 -5.21 -0.40 12.10
CA GLU A 143 -5.97 -0.06 13.30
C GLU A 143 -6.34 -1.34 14.07
N TYR A 144 -5.94 -1.44 15.33
CA TYR A 144 -6.07 -2.69 16.10
C TYR A 144 -7.53 -3.04 16.44
N ALA A 145 -8.39 -2.04 16.60
CA ALA A 145 -9.75 -2.24 17.10
C ALA A 145 -10.68 -2.89 16.06
N ASN A 146 -10.50 -2.53 14.78
CA ASN A 146 -11.37 -2.94 13.68
C ASN A 146 -10.63 -3.80 12.64
N GLY A 147 -9.29 -3.76 12.60
CA GLY A 147 -8.53 -4.39 11.52
C GLY A 147 -8.54 -3.58 10.23
N ASN A 148 -8.88 -2.29 10.29
CA ASN A 148 -8.77 -1.40 9.15
C ASN A 148 -7.31 -1.24 8.77
N TYR A 149 -7.05 -1.19 7.46
CA TYR A 149 -5.70 -1.10 6.94
C TYR A 149 -5.64 -0.07 5.82
N SER A 150 -4.61 0.77 5.83
CA SER A 150 -4.30 1.66 4.72
C SER A 150 -2.83 1.63 4.34
N ALA A 151 -2.57 1.83 3.05
CA ALA A 151 -1.25 2.03 2.50
C ALA A 151 -1.29 3.20 1.51
N GLU A 152 -0.42 4.18 1.70
CA GLU A 152 -0.31 5.37 0.85
C GLU A 152 1.12 5.54 0.33
N SER A 153 1.27 5.83 -0.96
CA SER A 153 2.57 6.13 -1.56
C SER A 153 3.09 7.50 -1.09
N ASN A 154 4.41 7.70 -1.17
CA ASN A 154 5.05 8.94 -0.71
C ASN A 154 4.52 10.23 -1.38
N ASP A 155 4.02 10.11 -2.60
CA ASP A 155 3.45 11.22 -3.38
C ASP A 155 1.92 11.34 -3.23
N GLY A 156 1.28 10.44 -2.47
CA GLY A 156 -0.16 10.38 -2.27
C GLY A 156 -0.96 9.93 -3.50
N ASN A 157 -0.32 9.60 -4.62
CA ASN A 157 -0.99 9.24 -5.87
C ASN A 157 -1.57 7.82 -5.86
N ILE A 158 -1.04 6.94 -5.02
CA ILE A 158 -1.47 5.56 -4.87
C ILE A 158 -1.91 5.34 -3.43
N LYS A 159 -3.15 4.86 -3.27
CA LYS A 159 -3.75 4.57 -1.97
C LYS A 159 -4.48 3.24 -2.01
N PHE A 160 -4.29 2.42 -0.99
CA PHE A 160 -5.03 1.20 -0.74
C PHE A 160 -5.70 1.34 0.63
N ASN A 161 -7.00 1.08 0.72
CA ASN A 161 -7.74 1.12 1.97
C ASN A 161 -8.62 -0.12 2.10
N VAL A 162 -8.65 -0.69 3.29
CA VAL A 162 -9.54 -1.76 3.71
C VAL A 162 -10.28 -1.26 4.93
N ASN A 163 -11.60 -1.13 4.81
CA ASN A 163 -12.50 -0.88 5.91
C ASN A 163 -13.31 -2.15 6.20
N THR A 164 -13.04 -2.77 7.34
CA THR A 164 -13.63 -4.07 7.75
C THR A 164 -14.86 -3.88 8.63
N THR A 165 -15.02 -2.72 9.26
CA THR A 165 -16.14 -2.41 10.15
C THR A 165 -17.16 -1.51 9.48
N LYS A 166 -18.43 -1.88 9.62
CA LYS A 166 -19.55 -0.96 9.46
C LYS A 166 -19.60 -0.16 10.76
N ASP A 167 -19.15 1.07 10.75
CA ASP A 167 -19.23 1.92 11.93
C ASP A 167 -20.71 2.31 12.11
N ASP A 168 -21.33 1.90 13.22
CA ASP A 168 -22.74 2.22 13.52
C ASP A 168 -22.96 3.75 13.68
N ASN A 169 -21.88 4.53 13.83
CA ASN A 169 -21.92 5.99 14.01
C ASN A 169 -21.25 6.80 12.89
N LYS A 170 -20.61 6.17 11.90
CA LYS A 170 -20.03 6.87 10.73
C LYS A 170 -20.37 6.08 9.47
N SER A 171 -20.94 6.76 8.48
CA SER A 171 -21.38 6.23 7.18
C SER A 171 -20.26 5.67 6.28
N GLN A 172 -19.37 4.84 6.81
CA GLN A 172 -18.28 4.19 6.09
C GLN A 172 -18.69 2.72 5.87
N PRO A 173 -19.12 2.34 4.66
CA PRO A 173 -19.46 0.95 4.36
C PRO A 173 -18.21 0.07 4.48
N LYS A 174 -18.42 -1.23 4.69
CA LYS A 174 -17.33 -2.20 4.52
C LYS A 174 -16.89 -2.13 3.07
N GLU A 175 -15.64 -1.74 2.84
CA GLU A 175 -15.13 -1.56 1.50
C GLU A 175 -13.64 -1.84 1.41
N VAL A 176 -13.22 -2.30 0.24
CA VAL A 176 -11.83 -2.29 -0.19
C VAL A 176 -11.73 -1.30 -1.33
N SER A 177 -10.82 -0.35 -1.24
CA SER A 177 -10.59 0.62 -2.31
C SER A 177 -9.13 0.73 -2.70
N ILE A 178 -8.91 0.91 -4.00
CA ILE A 178 -7.61 1.19 -4.60
C ILE A 178 -7.77 2.49 -5.37
N THR A 179 -6.92 3.48 -5.09
CA THR A 179 -6.82 4.71 -5.87
C THR A 179 -5.42 4.76 -6.46
N ALA A 180 -5.31 5.03 -7.76
CA ALA A 180 -4.02 5.19 -8.44
C ALA A 180 -4.14 6.27 -9.52
N TRP A 181 -3.37 7.35 -9.38
CA TRP A 181 -3.41 8.51 -10.28
C TRP A 181 -4.84 9.01 -10.50
N GLU A 182 -5.57 9.20 -9.40
CA GLU A 182 -6.97 9.65 -9.36
C GLU A 182 -8.02 8.65 -9.92
N ASN A 183 -7.61 7.52 -10.49
CA ASN A 183 -8.52 6.43 -10.86
C ASN A 183 -8.84 5.58 -9.63
N LYS A 184 -10.08 5.10 -9.49
CA LYS A 184 -10.55 4.40 -8.30
C LYS A 184 -11.21 3.08 -8.63
N ILE A 185 -10.90 2.05 -7.85
CA ILE A 185 -11.64 0.79 -7.77
C ILE A 185 -12.19 0.69 -6.35
N VAL A 186 -13.49 0.41 -6.21
CA VAL A 186 -14.17 0.18 -4.93
C VAL A 186 -14.91 -1.14 -4.99
N ILE A 187 -14.71 -1.97 -3.97
CA ILE A 187 -15.41 -3.23 -3.76
C ILE A 187 -16.11 -3.14 -2.41
N ASN A 188 -17.43 -3.33 -2.39
CA ASN A 188 -18.24 -3.30 -1.18
C ASN A 188 -19.37 -4.35 -1.25
N GLU A 189 -20.28 -4.33 -0.28
CA GLU A 189 -21.41 -5.26 -0.21
C GLU A 189 -22.39 -5.09 -1.40
N ASP A 190 -22.42 -3.91 -2.05
CA ASP A 190 -23.29 -3.63 -3.20
C ASP A 190 -22.66 -4.05 -4.54
N GLY A 191 -21.34 -4.26 -4.59
CA GLY A 191 -20.62 -4.77 -5.76
C GLY A 191 -19.28 -4.09 -6.01
N ILE A 192 -18.91 -3.99 -7.30
CA ILE A 192 -17.63 -3.44 -7.77
C ILE A 192 -17.89 -2.19 -8.60
N THR A 193 -17.22 -1.09 -8.28
CA THR A 193 -17.24 0.16 -9.04
C THR A 193 -15.83 0.51 -9.50
N ILE A 194 -15.68 0.86 -10.77
CA ILE A 194 -14.43 1.36 -11.36
C ILE A 194 -14.71 2.74 -11.93
N THR A 195 -13.96 3.77 -11.49
CA THR A 195 -14.10 5.14 -11.98
C THR A 195 -12.78 5.74 -12.43
N ASP A 196 -12.86 6.59 -13.46
CA ASP A 196 -11.76 7.48 -13.85
C ASP A 196 -11.63 8.67 -12.87
N LYS A 197 -10.62 9.51 -13.11
CA LYS A 197 -10.38 10.76 -12.36
C LYS A 197 -11.55 11.76 -12.34
N ASN A 198 -12.48 11.65 -13.29
CA ASN A 198 -13.66 12.51 -13.38
C ASN A 198 -14.91 11.85 -12.77
N ASN A 199 -14.74 10.73 -12.07
CA ASN A 199 -15.82 9.89 -11.52
C ASN A 199 -16.74 9.26 -12.59
N ASN A 200 -16.29 9.13 -13.84
CA ASN A 200 -17.01 8.38 -14.85
C ASN A 200 -16.75 6.88 -14.66
N GLN A 201 -17.78 6.05 -14.82
CA GLN A 201 -17.61 4.60 -14.91
C GLN A 201 -17.01 4.24 -16.26
N VAL A 202 -15.75 3.81 -16.28
CA VAL A 202 -14.99 3.60 -17.52
C VAL A 202 -14.23 2.28 -17.46
N VAL A 203 -14.34 1.50 -18.53
CA VAL A 203 -13.49 0.35 -18.82
C VAL A 203 -12.84 0.59 -20.17
N MET A 204 -11.53 0.87 -20.20
CA MET A 204 -10.76 1.01 -21.43
C MET A 204 -9.95 -0.26 -21.70
N THR A 205 -10.05 -0.78 -22.92
CA THR A 205 -9.28 -1.93 -23.39
C THR A 205 -8.81 -1.67 -24.82
N ASN A 206 -7.64 -2.19 -25.17
CA ASN A 206 -7.08 -2.13 -26.52
C ASN A 206 -7.60 -3.25 -27.44
N SER A 207 -8.43 -4.14 -26.90
CA SER A 207 -9.01 -5.32 -27.56
C SER A 207 -10.48 -5.48 -27.17
N ASP A 208 -11.14 -6.52 -27.69
CA ASP A 208 -12.55 -6.82 -27.38
C ASP A 208 -12.81 -7.00 -25.86
N ILE A 209 -13.95 -6.49 -25.40
CA ILE A 209 -14.48 -6.77 -24.05
C ILE A 209 -15.28 -8.08 -24.12
N GLN A 210 -14.87 -9.08 -23.32
CA GLN A 210 -15.63 -10.31 -23.15
C GLN A 210 -16.31 -10.30 -21.78
N ILE A 211 -17.64 -10.37 -21.76
CA ILE A 211 -18.44 -10.52 -20.53
C ILE A 211 -18.95 -11.95 -20.51
N TYR A 212 -18.47 -12.75 -19.55
CA TYR A 212 -18.90 -14.13 -19.35
C TYR A 212 -19.78 -14.25 -18.11
N SER A 213 -20.83 -15.07 -18.22
CA SER A 213 -21.67 -15.49 -17.10
C SER A 213 -21.88 -16.99 -17.22
N ASP A 214 -21.74 -17.69 -16.10
CA ASP A 214 -22.02 -19.14 -15.98
C ASP A 214 -23.52 -19.47 -15.98
N SER A 215 -24.35 -18.45 -15.89
CA SER A 215 -25.81 -18.52 -15.74
C SER A 215 -26.50 -17.41 -16.55
N SER A 216 -27.80 -17.20 -16.31
CA SER A 216 -28.63 -16.21 -17.01
C SER A 216 -28.39 -14.76 -16.56
N ALA A 217 -27.20 -14.21 -16.83
CA ALA A 217 -26.95 -12.80 -16.63
C ALA A 217 -27.67 -11.96 -17.69
N LYS A 218 -28.24 -10.83 -17.26
CA LYS A 218 -28.78 -9.81 -18.17
C LYS A 218 -27.79 -8.66 -18.25
N ILE A 219 -27.35 -8.32 -19.46
CA ILE A 219 -26.55 -7.13 -19.71
C ILE A 219 -27.50 -5.99 -20.04
N LYS A 220 -27.57 -4.96 -19.18
CA LYS A 220 -28.30 -3.74 -19.48
C LYS A 220 -27.35 -2.72 -20.10
N ILE A 221 -27.44 -2.55 -21.42
CA ILE A 221 -26.77 -1.47 -22.14
C ILE A 221 -27.74 -0.29 -22.12
N GLY A 222 -27.34 0.85 -21.54
CA GLY A 222 -28.21 2.02 -21.34
C GLY A 222 -28.55 2.80 -22.62
N ASN A 223 -28.46 4.13 -22.56
CA ASN A 223 -28.92 5.10 -23.58
C ASN A 223 -28.51 4.81 -25.04
N SER A 224 -27.48 4.02 -25.30
CA SER A 224 -27.07 3.65 -26.67
C SER A 224 -28.15 2.85 -27.39
N VAL A 225 -28.86 1.97 -26.68
CA VAL A 225 -29.98 1.18 -27.25
C VAL A 225 -31.17 2.09 -27.55
N ASP A 226 -31.51 2.99 -26.62
CA ASP A 226 -32.60 3.96 -26.80
C ASP A 226 -32.29 4.97 -27.92
N THR A 227 -31.05 5.43 -28.02
CA THR A 227 -30.60 6.33 -29.09
C THR A 227 -30.65 5.65 -30.45
N LEU A 228 -30.19 4.39 -30.54
CA LEU A 228 -30.29 3.59 -31.76
C LEU A 228 -31.75 3.31 -32.14
N LYS A 229 -32.60 3.01 -31.16
CA LYS A 229 -34.05 2.83 -31.34
C LYS A 229 -34.71 4.08 -31.90
N GLY A 230 -34.34 5.26 -31.38
CA GLY A 230 -34.79 6.56 -31.87
C GLY A 230 -34.39 6.79 -33.32
N ILE A 231 -33.09 6.65 -33.65
CA ILE A 231 -32.58 6.82 -35.02
C ILE A 231 -33.29 5.88 -36.01
N LEU A 232 -33.48 4.61 -35.64
CA LEU A 232 -34.15 3.61 -36.48
C LEU A 232 -35.64 3.94 -36.69
N SER A 233 -36.32 4.40 -35.64
CA SER A 233 -37.72 4.81 -35.70
C SER A 233 -37.92 6.04 -36.57
N ASP A 234 -37.03 7.03 -36.48
CA ASP A 234 -37.03 8.23 -37.30
C ASP A 234 -36.77 7.91 -38.78
N LEU A 235 -35.83 6.99 -39.07
CA LEU A 235 -35.55 6.52 -40.42
C LEU A 235 -36.76 5.82 -41.05
N ILE A 236 -37.40 4.89 -40.32
CA ILE A 236 -38.60 4.18 -40.80
C ILE A 236 -39.73 5.17 -41.09
N THR A 237 -39.97 6.11 -40.18
CA THR A 237 -40.99 7.16 -40.36
C THR A 237 -40.70 8.02 -41.58
N THR A 238 -39.43 8.36 -41.83
CA THR A 238 -39.01 9.14 -43.00
C THR A 238 -39.20 8.35 -44.31
N LEU A 239 -38.90 7.04 -44.32
CA LEU A 239 -39.09 6.18 -45.49
C LEU A 239 -40.57 5.94 -45.80
N ASP A 240 -41.41 5.74 -44.79
CA ASP A 240 -42.86 5.59 -44.95
C ASP A 240 -43.52 6.87 -45.49
N THR A 241 -42.91 8.03 -45.26
CA THR A 241 -43.41 9.34 -45.73
C THR A 241 -42.77 9.79 -47.05
N PHE A 242 -41.85 9.02 -47.62
CA PHE A 242 -41.16 9.35 -48.87
C PHE A 242 -42.11 9.24 -50.07
N GLN A 243 -42.60 10.38 -50.56
CA GLN A 243 -43.39 10.46 -51.79
C GLN A 243 -42.46 10.74 -52.99
N THR A 244 -42.52 9.89 -54.02
CA THR A 244 -41.82 10.10 -55.29
C THR A 244 -42.53 11.21 -56.08
N THR A 245 -42.10 12.45 -55.89
CA THR A 245 -42.56 13.56 -56.74
C THR A 245 -41.82 13.49 -58.09
N GLY A 246 -42.48 12.97 -59.13
CA GLY A 246 -42.11 13.26 -60.53
C GLY A 246 -41.80 12.12 -61.50
N SER A 247 -42.17 10.84 -61.27
CA SER A 247 -42.04 9.80 -62.31
C SER A 247 -43.33 8.97 -62.47
N PRO A 248 -43.81 8.68 -63.72
CA PRO A 248 -45.05 7.93 -63.96
C PRO A 248 -44.97 6.44 -63.59
N ALA A 249 -43.77 5.92 -63.27
CA ALA A 249 -43.62 4.60 -62.69
C ALA A 249 -43.90 4.70 -61.18
N SER A 250 -45.14 4.41 -60.79
CA SER A 250 -45.64 4.42 -59.41
C SER A 250 -44.88 3.42 -58.54
N HIS A 251 -43.77 3.87 -57.96
CA HIS A 251 -43.18 3.25 -56.78
C HIS A 251 -43.51 4.17 -55.61
N THR A 252 -44.76 4.14 -55.20
CA THR A 252 -45.22 4.83 -54.00
C THR A 252 -44.80 3.97 -52.82
N ALA A 253 -44.03 4.53 -51.87
CA ALA A 253 -43.93 3.90 -50.55
C ALA A 253 -45.36 3.78 -50.01
N VAL A 254 -45.80 2.56 -49.72
CA VAL A 254 -47.15 2.33 -49.19
C VAL A 254 -47.10 2.59 -47.69
N PRO A 255 -47.97 3.43 -47.12
CA PRO A 255 -48.02 3.63 -45.67
C PRO A 255 -48.08 2.29 -44.92
N GLY A 256 -47.12 2.05 -44.02
CA GLY A 256 -47.02 0.82 -43.25
C GLY A 256 -46.25 -0.31 -43.95
N GLN A 257 -45.62 -0.06 -45.10
CA GLN A 257 -44.76 -1.02 -45.79
C GLN A 257 -43.59 -1.51 -44.92
N PHE A 258 -43.17 -0.71 -43.94
CA PHE A 258 -42.09 -1.05 -43.00
C PHE A 258 -42.56 -1.48 -41.59
N THR A 259 -43.86 -1.73 -41.38
CA THR A 259 -44.41 -2.12 -40.07
C THR A 259 -43.76 -3.38 -39.49
N SER A 260 -43.47 -4.36 -40.34
CA SER A 260 -42.81 -5.62 -39.94
C SER A 260 -41.36 -5.43 -39.50
N LEU A 261 -40.67 -4.45 -40.08
CA LEU A 261 -39.31 -4.07 -39.69
C LEU A 261 -39.31 -3.33 -38.35
N SER A 262 -40.26 -2.41 -38.15
CA SER A 262 -40.47 -1.72 -36.87
C SER A 262 -40.72 -2.70 -35.71
N ALA A 263 -41.58 -3.70 -35.93
CA ALA A 263 -41.85 -4.75 -34.94
C ALA A 263 -40.60 -5.57 -34.57
N LYS A 264 -39.76 -5.93 -35.56
CA LYS A 264 -38.51 -6.66 -35.32
C LYS A 264 -37.47 -5.83 -34.57
N ILE A 265 -37.37 -4.53 -34.87
CA ILE A 265 -36.47 -3.61 -34.15
C ILE A 265 -36.88 -3.51 -32.68
N ASN A 266 -38.17 -3.41 -32.39
CA ASN A 266 -38.67 -3.38 -31.02
C ASN A 266 -38.37 -4.68 -30.25
N GLN A 267 -38.38 -5.85 -30.91
CA GLN A 267 -38.03 -7.13 -30.29
C GLN A 267 -36.52 -7.32 -30.03
N ILE A 268 -35.65 -6.70 -30.83
CA ILE A 268 -34.19 -6.82 -30.68
C ILE A 268 -33.66 -5.86 -29.60
N LEU A 269 -34.39 -4.75 -29.36
CA LEU A 269 -33.98 -3.67 -28.45
C LEU A 269 -34.74 -3.68 -27.10
N GLU A 270 -35.51 -4.75 -26.82
CA GLU A 270 -36.12 -5.06 -25.50
C GLU A 270 -35.29 -6.10 -24.73
#